data_AF-A0A9E0PGS1-F1
#
_entry.id   AF-A0A9E0PGS1-F1
#
_cell.length_a   1.000
_cell.length_b   1.000
_cell.length_c   1.000
_cell.angle_alpha   90.00
_cell.angle_beta   90.00
_cell.angle_gamma   90.00
#
_symmetry.space_group_name_H-M   'P 1'
#
loop_
_entity.id
_entity.type
_entity.pdbx_description
1 polymer ?
#
loop_
_entity_poly.entity_id
_entity_poly.type
_entity_poly.pdbx_seq_one_letter_code
_entity_poly.pdbx_strand_id
1 'polypeptide(L)' 'ATTRNDLEAPAVALAPAIGDVLATLADEPEALIARMSGSGATCFALCQSEVEAETLAERIMAMKPDWWVRRCRLGGPWT' A
#
# COMPACT_ATOMS: atom_id res chain seq x y z
N ALA A 1 6.22 6.30 -17.29
CA ALA A 1 6.88 7.22 -16.35
C ALA A 1 7.18 6.46 -15.06
N THR A 2 8.43 6.45 -14.58
CA THR A 2 8.78 5.86 -13.28
C THR A 2 8.47 6.87 -12.19
N THR A 3 7.34 6.71 -11.50
CA THR A 3 6.99 7.54 -10.34
C THR A 3 7.69 6.99 -9.11
N ARG A 4 8.38 7.88 -8.36
CA ARG A 4 9.12 7.52 -7.14
C ARG A 4 8.81 8.52 -6.03
N ASN A 5 8.90 8.07 -4.78
CA ASN A 5 8.81 8.92 -3.60
C ASN A 5 10.22 9.08 -3.01
N ASP A 6 10.83 10.26 -3.17
CA ASP A 6 12.19 10.54 -2.69
C ASP A 6 12.32 10.44 -1.16
N LEU A 7 11.21 10.49 -0.43
CA LEU A 7 11.19 10.34 1.03
C LEU A 7 11.13 8.88 1.50
N GLU A 8 10.88 7.92 0.61
CA GLU A 8 10.71 6.50 0.98
C GLU A 8 11.99 5.92 1.60
N ALA A 9 13.13 6.07 0.92
CA ALA A 9 14.40 5.55 1.41
C ALA A 9 14.80 6.10 2.81
N PRO A 10 14.78 7.42 3.07
CA PRO A 10 15.06 7.93 4.41
C PRO A 10 14.00 7.54 5.44
N ALA A 11 12.71 7.44 5.06
CA ALA A 11 11.65 7.01 5.97
C ALA A 11 11.83 5.54 6.41
N VAL A 12 12.16 4.63 5.47
CA VAL A 12 12.46 3.22 5.78
C VAL A 12 13.71 3.10 6.65
N ALA A 13 14.75 3.91 6.39
CA ALA A 13 15.96 3.91 7.22
C ALA A 13 15.67 4.31 8.67
N LEU A 14 14.73 5.24 8.90
CA LEU A 14 14.32 5.67 10.23
C LEU A 14 13.32 4.69 10.89
N ALA A 15 12.42 4.11 10.10
CA ALA A 15 11.37 3.21 10.55
C ALA A 15 11.24 1.98 9.62
N PRO A 16 12.00 0.90 9.89
CA PRO A 16 12.05 -0.28 9.03
C PRO A 16 10.70 -0.95 8.78
N ALA A 17 9.73 -0.81 9.69
CA ALA A 17 8.37 -1.31 9.53
C ALA A 17 7.68 -0.78 8.26
N ILE A 18 8.05 0.41 7.76
CA ILE A 18 7.57 0.92 6.47
C ILE A 18 8.02 0.01 5.33
N GLY A 19 9.28 -0.45 5.36
CA GLY A 19 9.83 -1.39 4.39
C GLY A 19 9.11 -2.74 4.43
N ASP A 20 8.76 -3.23 5.63
CA ASP A 20 7.99 -4.47 5.80
C ASP A 20 6.60 -4.37 5.16
N VAL A 21 5.92 -3.24 5.32
CA VAL A 21 4.61 -2.99 4.67
C VAL A 21 4.77 -2.93 3.15
N LEU A 22 5.78 -2.23 2.64
CA LEU A 22 6.03 -2.13 1.20
C LEU A 22 6.35 -3.48 0.56
N ALA A 23 7.20 -4.28 1.20
CA ALA A 23 7.53 -5.62 0.73
C ALA A 23 6.31 -6.54 0.76
N THR A 24 5.55 -6.53 1.86
CA THR A 24 4.32 -7.33 1.99
C THR A 24 3.31 -6.99 0.90
N LEU A 25 3.10 -5.69 0.60
CA LEU A 25 2.18 -5.28 -0.47
C LEU A 25 2.72 -5.63 -1.87
N ALA A 26 4.03 -5.54 -2.09
CA ALA A 26 4.64 -5.81 -3.39
C ALA A 26 4.67 -7.29 -3.76
N ASP A 27 4.64 -8.18 -2.77
CA ASP A 27 4.63 -9.63 -2.96
C ASP A 27 3.23 -10.19 -3.34
N GLU A 28 2.18 -9.38 -3.24
CA GLU A 28 0.82 -9.82 -3.53
C GLU A 28 0.44 -9.68 -5.03
N PRO A 29 -0.26 -10.66 -5.61
CA PRO A 29 -0.57 -10.68 -7.04
C PRO A 29 -1.58 -9.61 -7.46
N GLU A 30 -2.41 -9.12 -6.54
CA GLU A 30 -3.38 -8.06 -6.80
C GLU A 30 -2.74 -6.66 -6.92
N ALA A 31 -1.51 -6.49 -6.41
CA ALA A 31 -0.82 -5.20 -6.37
C ALA A 31 -0.08 -4.92 -7.69
N LEU A 32 -0.56 -3.94 -8.45
CA LEU A 32 0.15 -3.41 -9.63
C LEU A 32 1.36 -2.55 -9.26
N ILE A 33 1.28 -1.89 -8.11
CA ILE A 33 2.33 -1.07 -7.53
C ILE A 33 2.08 -0.95 -6.02
N ALA A 34 3.15 -0.94 -5.22
CA ALA A 34 3.13 -0.59 -3.80
C ALA A 34 4.05 0.60 -3.52
N ARG A 35 3.60 1.62 -2.80
CA ARG A 35 4.39 2.83 -2.49
C ARG A 35 4.04 3.45 -1.14
N MET A 36 4.97 4.22 -0.59
CA MET A 36 4.70 5.10 0.54
C MET A 36 3.93 6.36 0.09
N SER A 37 2.91 6.74 0.87
CA SER A 37 2.16 7.98 0.64
C SER A 37 2.80 9.16 1.37
N GLY A 38 3.10 10.26 0.66
CA GLY A 38 3.67 11.48 1.24
C GLY A 38 4.99 11.22 1.97
N SER A 39 5.12 11.72 3.20
CA SER A 39 6.28 11.46 4.08
C SER A 39 6.15 10.17 4.91
N GLY A 40 5.12 9.35 4.67
CA GLY A 40 4.83 8.17 5.46
C GLY A 40 4.10 8.46 6.78
N ALA A 41 3.83 7.46 7.61
CA ALA A 41 4.23 6.06 7.47
C ALA A 41 3.27 5.18 6.65
N THR A 42 2.14 5.73 6.19
CA THR A 42 1.14 4.95 5.44
C THR A 42 1.65 4.56 4.07
N CYS A 43 1.42 3.30 3.70
CA CYS A 43 1.70 2.77 2.37
C CYS A 43 0.38 2.41 1.67
N PHE A 44 0.42 2.33 0.34
CA PHE A 44 -0.73 1.96 -0.48
C PHE A 44 -0.29 1.03 -1.60
N ALA A 45 -1.26 0.25 -2.11
CA ALA A 45 -1.14 -0.47 -3.36
C ALA A 45 -2.23 -0.04 -4.34
N LEU A 46 -1.93 0.01 -5.64
CA LEU A 46 -2.97 0.12 -6.66
C LEU A 46 -3.30 -1.26 -7.19
N CYS A 47 -4.58 -1.56 -7.31
CA CYS A 47 -5.10 -2.79 -7.90
C CYS A 47 -5.87 -2.43 -9.18
N GLN A 48 -6.03 -3.39 -10.09
CA GLN A 48 -6.71 -3.16 -11.37
C GLN A 48 -8.23 -2.93 -11.19
N SER A 49 -8.84 -3.53 -10.16
CA SER A 49 -10.28 -3.46 -9.92
C SER A 49 -10.64 -3.35 -8.42
N GLU A 50 -11.91 -3.06 -8.13
CA GLU A 50 -12.43 -3.04 -6.76
C GLU A 50 -12.37 -4.43 -6.11
N VAL A 51 -12.62 -5.49 -6.88
CA VAL A 51 -12.58 -6.89 -6.41
C VAL A 51 -11.18 -7.29 -5.98
N GLU A 52 -10.16 -6.94 -6.78
CA GLU A 52 -8.76 -7.22 -6.41
C GLU A 52 -8.32 -6.37 -5.21
N ALA A 53 -8.76 -5.12 -5.11
CA ALA A 53 -8.46 -4.29 -3.94
C ALA A 53 -9.10 -4.84 -2.64
N GLU A 54 -10.31 -5.40 -2.73
CA GLU A 54 -10.97 -6.08 -1.60
C GLU A 54 -10.25 -7.37 -1.23
N THR A 55 -9.91 -8.20 -2.22
CA THR A 55 -9.15 -9.45 -2.02
C THR A 55 -7.80 -9.19 -1.36
N LEU A 56 -7.06 -8.18 -1.84
CA LEU A 56 -5.80 -7.77 -1.24
C LEU A 56 -5.99 -7.32 0.21
N ALA A 57 -6.99 -6.49 0.49
CA ALA A 57 -7.24 -5.99 1.83
C ALA A 57 -7.55 -7.13 2.81
N GLU A 58 -8.43 -8.07 2.43
CA GLU A 58 -8.76 -9.25 3.24
C GLU A 58 -7.54 -10.11 3.54
N ARG A 59 -6.70 -10.34 2.52
CA ARG A 59 -5.47 -11.12 2.68
C ARG A 59 -4.47 -10.46 3.61
N ILE A 60 -4.21 -9.16 3.45
CA ILE A 60 -3.29 -8.42 4.32
C ILE A 60 -3.82 -8.43 5.76
N MET A 61 -5.13 -8.22 5.97
CA MET A 61 -5.73 -8.29 7.31
C MET A 61 -5.61 -9.68 7.95
N ALA A 62 -5.68 -10.76 7.16
CA ALA A 62 -5.47 -12.12 7.65
C ALA A 62 -4.00 -12.40 8.01
N MET A 63 -3.05 -11.92 7.19
CA MET A 63 -1.62 -12.12 7.42
C MET A 63 -1.05 -11.24 8.55
N LYS A 64 -1.59 -10.03 8.69
CA LYS A 64 -1.14 -8.98 9.61
C LYS A 64 -2.34 -8.42 10.39
N PRO A 65 -2.92 -9.20 11.32
CA PRO A 65 -4.14 -8.81 12.04
C PRO A 65 -3.99 -7.58 12.93
N ASP A 66 -2.76 -7.18 13.22
CA ASP A 66 -2.39 -5.98 13.97
C ASP A 66 -2.32 -4.72 13.09
N TRP A 67 -2.38 -4.85 11.76
CA TRP A 67 -2.29 -3.73 10.83
C TRP A 67 -3.66 -3.10 10.57
N TRP A 68 -3.67 -1.77 10.45
CA TRP A 68 -4.84 -1.06 9.92
C TRP A 68 -4.84 -1.13 8.40
N VAL A 69 -5.93 -1.64 7.83
CA VAL A 69 -6.10 -1.80 6.37
C VAL A 69 -7.45 -1.22 5.96
N ARG A 70 -7.46 -0.43 4.88
CA ARG A 70 -8.67 0.09 4.25
C ARG A 70 -8.55 0.07 2.74
N ARG A 71 -9.57 -0.48 2.08
CA ARG A 71 -9.76 -0.34 0.63
C ARG A 71 -10.34 1.03 0.31
N CYS A 72 -9.83 1.65 -0.75
CA CYS A 72 -10.25 2.96 -1.23
C CYS A 72 -10.40 2.93 -2.76
N ARG A 73 -11.21 3.84 -3.31
CA ARG A 73 -11.38 4.01 -4.76
C ARG A 73 -10.73 5.32 -5.21
N LEU A 74 -9.95 5.26 -6.28
CA LEU A 74 -9.40 6.46 -6.92
C LEU A 74 -10.53 7.26 -7.61
N GLY A 75 -10.55 8.58 -7.37
CA GLY A 75 -11.48 9.49 -8.05
C GLY A 75 -12.95 9.26 -7.70
N GLY A 76 -13.26 9.05 -6.41
CA GLY A 76 -14.64 8.91 -5.92
C GLY A 76 -15.56 10.07 -6.33
N PRO A 77 -16.89 9.92 -6.18
CA PRO A 77 -17.82 10.99 -6.55
C PRO A 77 -17.51 12.24 -5.72
N TRP A 78 -17.04 13.30 -6.39
CA TRP A 78 -16.82 14.63 -5.80
C TRP A 78 -18.12 15.45 -5.75
N THR A 79 -19.25 14.80 -5.97
CA THR A 79 -20.60 15.38 -6.02
C THR A 79 -21.26 15.33 -4.65
#